data_AF-B9T077-F1
#
_entry.id   AF-B9T077-F1
#
_cell.length_a   1.000
_cell.length_b   1.000
_cell.length_c   1.000
_cell.angle_alpha   90.00
_cell.angle_beta   90.00
_cell.angle_gamma   90.00
#
_symmetry.space_group_name_H-M   'P 1'
#
loop_
_entity.id
_entity.type
_entity.pdbx_description
1 polymer ?
#
loop_
_entity_poly.entity_id
_entity_poly.type
_entity_poly.pdbx_seq_one_letter_code
_entity_poly.pdbx_strand_id
1 'polypeptide(L)'
;MSSSSRTVRKLEVVSPVPADIDIANSVEPFHISQIANELNLSPNHYDLFGKYKAKVLLSVLDELEGTADGYYVVVGGITPTPLGEGKSTTTVGLCQALGAFLDKKTLEGTPVLVHAGPFANIAHGNSSIVADKIALKLVGPGGFVVTEAGFGADIGTEKFMNIKCRYSGLVPQCAIIVATIRALKMHGGGPEVVAGKPLDRAYTTENVALVEAGCVNLARHISNTKAYGVNVVVAVNMFSTDSEAELNAVKNAALAAGAFDAVVCTHHAHGGKGAVDLGIAVQRACENVTQPLKFLYPLDISIEEKIEAIARSYGASAVEYSEQAKKQIEMYSRQGFSGLPICMAKTQYSFSHNAAEKGAPSGFILPIRDVRASIGAGFIYPLVGTMSTMPGLPTRPCFYDIDVDTATGKVIGLS
;
A
#
# COMPACT_ATOMS: atom_id res chain seq x y z
N MET A 1 12.17 -33.94 3.46
CA MET A 1 10.81 -34.31 3.90
C MET A 1 9.94 -33.07 3.77
N SER A 2 8.99 -33.09 2.84
CA SER A 2 8.12 -31.97 2.49
C SER A 2 7.10 -31.74 3.62
N SER A 3 7.34 -30.76 4.50
CA SER A 3 6.30 -30.29 5.41
C SER A 3 5.43 -29.29 4.63
N SER A 4 4.31 -29.78 4.11
CA SER A 4 3.33 -28.94 3.43
C SER A 4 2.91 -27.80 4.35
N SER A 5 3.15 -26.56 3.94
CA SER A 5 2.70 -25.37 4.66
C SER A 5 1.21 -25.14 4.39
N ARG A 6 0.37 -26.17 4.56
CA ARG A 6 -1.08 -25.96 4.60
C ARG A 6 -1.38 -25.30 5.93
N THR A 7 -1.90 -24.07 5.88
CA THR A 7 -2.41 -23.39 7.07
C THR A 7 -3.28 -24.35 7.88
N VAL A 8 -2.89 -24.56 9.14
CA VAL A 8 -3.56 -25.50 10.06
C VAL A 8 -5.02 -25.10 10.30
N ARG A 9 -5.33 -23.81 10.15
CA ARG A 9 -6.66 -23.23 10.38
C ARG A 9 -7.50 -23.22 9.10
N LYS A 10 -8.66 -23.90 9.15
CA LYS A 10 -9.73 -23.75 8.17
C LYS A 10 -10.54 -22.51 8.51
N LEU A 11 -10.81 -21.66 7.51
CA LEU A 11 -11.65 -20.47 7.65
C LEU A 11 -13.13 -20.89 7.61
N GLU A 12 -13.90 -20.48 8.61
CA GLU A 12 -15.36 -20.60 8.61
C GLU A 12 -15.95 -19.28 8.12
N VAL A 13 -16.48 -19.29 6.90
CA VAL A 13 -17.11 -18.10 6.30
C VAL A 13 -18.55 -17.98 6.76
N VAL A 14 -18.93 -16.79 7.23
CA VAL A 14 -20.29 -16.45 7.65
C VAL A 14 -20.85 -15.36 6.73
N SER A 15 -22.15 -15.43 6.44
CA SER A 15 -22.87 -14.41 5.65
C SER A 15 -24.16 -14.00 6.39
N PRO A 16 -24.42 -12.68 6.58
CA PRO A 16 -23.56 -11.55 6.20
C PRO A 16 -22.22 -11.57 6.95
N VAL A 17 -21.19 -10.92 6.37
CA VAL A 17 -19.86 -10.83 6.99
C VAL A 17 -20.00 -10.11 8.35
N PRO A 18 -19.56 -10.72 9.47
CA PRO A 18 -19.64 -10.10 10.80
C PRO A 18 -18.76 -8.85 10.90
N ALA A 19 -18.90 -8.09 12.00
CA ALA A 19 -17.98 -6.99 12.28
C ALA A 19 -16.54 -7.51 12.47
N ASP A 20 -15.54 -6.72 12.05
CA ASP A 20 -14.13 -7.13 12.10
C ASP A 20 -13.69 -7.55 13.52
N ILE A 21 -14.16 -6.85 14.56
CA ILE A 21 -13.84 -7.17 15.95
C ILE A 21 -14.46 -8.49 16.41
N ASP A 22 -15.64 -8.85 15.90
CA ASP A 22 -16.28 -10.14 16.20
C ASP A 22 -15.50 -11.28 15.54
N ILE A 23 -15.07 -11.08 14.30
CA ILE A 23 -14.21 -12.04 13.59
C ILE A 23 -12.89 -12.21 14.35
N ALA A 24 -12.22 -11.12 14.74
CA ALA A 24 -10.97 -11.15 15.48
C ALA A 24 -11.09 -11.88 16.83
N ASN A 25 -12.20 -11.67 17.56
CA ASN A 25 -12.45 -12.30 18.85
C ASN A 25 -12.95 -13.75 18.75
N SER A 26 -13.46 -14.19 17.60
CA SER A 26 -13.93 -15.56 17.39
C SER A 26 -12.80 -16.59 17.24
N VAL A 27 -11.55 -16.11 17.16
CA VAL A 27 -10.39 -16.89 16.74
C VAL A 27 -9.30 -16.87 17.82
N GLU A 28 -8.99 -18.03 18.41
CA GLU A 28 -7.85 -18.15 19.34
C GLU A 28 -6.52 -18.11 18.56
N PRO A 29 -5.59 -17.17 18.79
CA PRO A 29 -4.34 -17.11 18.05
C PRO A 29 -3.41 -18.28 18.38
N PHE A 30 -2.61 -18.74 17.42
CA PHE A 30 -1.52 -19.68 17.71
C PHE A 30 -0.46 -19.01 18.60
N HIS A 31 0.19 -19.80 19.45
CA HIS A 31 1.34 -19.29 20.20
C HIS A 31 2.44 -18.87 19.22
N ILE A 32 3.04 -17.69 19.41
CA ILE A 32 3.97 -17.09 18.44
C ILE A 32 5.22 -17.95 18.20
N SER A 33 5.60 -18.80 19.15
CA SER A 33 6.70 -19.75 18.96
C SER A 33 6.39 -20.84 17.93
N GLN A 34 5.13 -21.23 17.75
CA GLN A 34 4.75 -22.20 16.71
C GLN A 34 4.98 -21.58 15.32
N ILE A 35 4.54 -20.34 15.19
CA ILE A 35 4.74 -19.52 13.99
C ILE A 35 6.24 -19.29 13.71
N ALA A 36 7.01 -18.96 14.75
CA ALA A 36 8.46 -18.79 14.62
C ALA A 36 9.15 -20.07 14.15
N ASN A 37 8.76 -21.23 14.71
CA ASN A 37 9.31 -22.53 14.31
C ASN A 37 9.00 -22.87 12.83
N GLU A 38 7.80 -22.54 12.32
CA GLU A 38 7.46 -22.71 10.89
C GLU A 38 8.35 -21.87 9.96
N LEU A 39 8.93 -20.79 10.48
CA LEU A 39 9.90 -19.95 9.78
C LEU A 39 11.36 -20.36 10.01
N ASN A 40 11.61 -21.47 10.70
CA ASN A 40 12.94 -21.90 11.15
C ASN A 40 13.60 -20.91 12.11
N LEU A 41 12.81 -20.16 12.89
CA LEU A 41 13.33 -19.33 13.97
C LEU A 41 13.31 -20.10 15.29
N SER A 42 14.48 -20.24 15.91
CA SER A 42 14.61 -20.84 17.24
C SER A 42 14.35 -19.80 18.34
N PRO A 43 14.16 -20.22 19.61
CA PRO A 43 14.04 -19.29 20.74
C PRO A 43 15.24 -18.34 20.92
N ASN A 44 16.40 -18.61 20.31
CA ASN A 44 17.54 -17.70 20.32
C ASN A 44 17.40 -16.53 19.33
N HIS A 45 16.38 -16.56 18.46
CA HIS A 45 16.18 -15.57 17.40
C HIS A 45 15.10 -14.54 17.73
N TYR A 46 14.41 -14.67 18.87
CA TYR A 46 13.35 -13.74 19.23
C TYR A 46 13.11 -13.65 20.74
N ASP A 47 12.63 -12.49 21.18
CA ASP A 47 12.13 -12.25 22.54
C ASP A 47 10.60 -12.24 22.57
N LEU A 48 10.01 -13.01 23.48
CA LEU A 48 8.55 -13.09 23.63
C LEU A 48 7.97 -11.85 24.34
N PHE A 49 6.82 -11.38 23.84
CA PHE A 49 5.98 -10.35 24.45
C PHE A 49 4.57 -10.92 24.70
N GLY A 50 4.48 -11.75 25.73
CA GLY A 50 3.31 -12.59 25.98
C GLY A 50 3.25 -13.78 25.00
N LYS A 51 2.05 -14.33 24.80
CA LYS A 51 1.86 -15.59 24.06
C LYS A 51 1.85 -15.43 22.53
N TYR A 52 1.43 -14.26 22.04
CA TYR A 52 1.06 -14.08 20.63
C TYR A 52 1.90 -13.02 19.91
N LYS A 53 2.96 -12.51 20.55
CA LYS A 53 3.86 -11.49 19.97
C LYS A 53 5.30 -11.80 20.36
N ALA A 54 6.23 -11.50 19.45
CA ALA A 54 7.66 -11.59 19.70
C ALA A 54 8.40 -10.48 18.94
N LYS A 55 9.59 -10.12 19.41
CA LYS A 55 10.55 -9.30 18.65
C LYS A 55 11.61 -10.21 18.06
N VAL A 56 11.75 -10.21 16.74
CA VAL A 56 12.82 -10.94 16.06
C VAL A 56 14.13 -10.17 16.22
N LEU A 57 15.20 -10.87 16.61
CA LEU A 57 16.53 -10.31 16.79
C LEU A 57 17.23 -10.09 15.45
N LEU A 58 18.08 -9.06 15.38
CA LEU A 58 18.77 -8.71 14.13
C LEU A 58 19.87 -9.71 13.73
N SER A 59 20.35 -10.53 14.67
CA SER A 59 21.33 -11.60 14.40
C SER A 59 20.85 -12.58 13.34
N VAL A 60 19.53 -12.70 13.15
CA VAL A 60 18.93 -13.49 12.07
C VAL A 60 19.40 -13.04 10.69
N LEU A 61 19.66 -11.74 10.48
CA LEU A 61 20.18 -11.26 9.20
C LEU A 61 21.61 -11.74 8.96
N ASP A 62 22.44 -11.75 9.99
CA ASP A 62 23.83 -12.20 9.91
C ASP A 62 23.89 -13.70 9.60
N GLU A 63 23.02 -14.50 10.23
CA GLU A 63 22.93 -15.95 10.01
C GLU A 63 22.39 -16.31 8.61
N LEU A 64 21.53 -15.47 8.04
CA LEU A 64 20.94 -15.68 6.72
C LEU A 64 21.73 -14.98 5.60
N GLU A 65 22.89 -14.40 5.91
CA GLU A 65 23.76 -13.77 4.92
C GLU A 65 24.13 -14.77 3.80
N GLY A 66 24.12 -14.30 2.55
CA GLY A 66 24.39 -15.13 1.38
C GLY A 66 23.22 -16.02 0.91
N THR A 67 22.15 -16.19 1.68
CA THR A 67 20.93 -16.84 1.18
C THR A 67 20.23 -15.96 0.14
N ALA A 68 19.63 -16.56 -0.88
CA ALA A 68 18.91 -15.81 -1.91
C ALA A 68 17.53 -15.36 -1.39
N ASP A 69 17.13 -14.15 -1.79
CA ASP A 69 15.86 -13.56 -1.38
C ASP A 69 14.67 -14.21 -2.11
N GLY A 70 13.50 -14.17 -1.48
CA GLY A 70 12.23 -14.42 -2.16
C GLY A 70 11.76 -13.27 -3.06
N TYR A 71 10.56 -13.44 -3.61
CA TYR A 71 9.90 -12.38 -4.36
C TYR A 71 9.40 -11.27 -3.43
N TYR A 72 9.56 -10.04 -3.88
CA TYR A 72 9.14 -8.84 -3.18
C TYR A 72 8.02 -8.13 -3.95
N VAL A 73 6.86 -8.00 -3.30
CA VAL A 73 5.63 -7.49 -3.89
C VAL A 73 5.14 -6.30 -3.07
N VAL A 74 4.89 -5.16 -3.71
CA VAL A 74 4.32 -3.98 -3.05
C VAL A 74 2.86 -3.78 -3.44
N VAL A 75 1.99 -3.60 -2.43
CA VAL A 75 0.58 -3.28 -2.60
C VAL A 75 0.39 -1.77 -2.45
N GLY A 76 -0.02 -1.14 -3.54
CA GLY A 76 -0.52 0.23 -3.61
C GLY A 76 -2.03 0.26 -3.83
N GLY A 77 -2.58 1.45 -4.02
CA GLY A 77 -3.98 1.65 -4.38
C GLY A 77 -4.13 2.74 -5.41
N ILE A 78 -5.34 2.88 -5.94
CA ILE A 78 -5.75 4.11 -6.62
C ILE A 78 -5.75 5.29 -5.65
N THR A 79 -6.03 6.49 -6.15
CA THR A 79 -6.14 7.68 -5.30
C THR A 79 -7.25 7.45 -4.25
N PRO A 80 -6.97 7.57 -2.94
CA PRO A 80 -7.95 7.29 -1.91
C PRO A 80 -9.25 8.09 -2.04
N THR A 81 -10.34 7.42 -1.72
CA THR A 81 -11.68 7.99 -1.59
C THR A 81 -12.26 7.67 -0.22
N PRO A 82 -13.25 8.44 0.28
CA PRO A 82 -13.98 8.08 1.51
C PRO A 82 -14.72 6.74 1.44
N LEU A 83 -14.85 6.13 0.25
CA LEU A 83 -15.54 4.86 0.02
C LEU A 83 -14.65 3.65 0.34
N GLY A 84 -13.33 3.86 0.45
CA GLY A 84 -12.35 2.84 0.79
C GLY A 84 -12.00 1.91 -0.37
N GLU A 85 -10.70 1.62 -0.47
CA GLU A 85 -10.17 0.71 -1.50
C GLU A 85 -9.87 -0.69 -0.92
N GLY A 86 -9.68 -0.83 0.39
CA GLY A 86 -9.40 -2.11 1.04
C GLY A 86 -7.98 -2.65 0.81
N LYS A 87 -7.00 -1.75 0.67
CA LYS A 87 -5.62 -2.12 0.32
C LYS A 87 -4.98 -3.12 1.29
N SER A 88 -5.01 -2.85 2.59
CA SER A 88 -4.41 -3.75 3.59
C SER A 88 -5.18 -5.08 3.71
N THR A 89 -6.48 -5.06 3.44
CA THR A 89 -7.30 -6.26 3.29
C THR A 89 -6.81 -7.12 2.11
N THR A 90 -6.43 -6.50 0.99
CA THR A 90 -5.81 -7.18 -0.15
C THR A 90 -4.44 -7.74 0.19
N THR A 91 -3.59 -6.99 0.90
CA THR A 91 -2.26 -7.45 1.37
C THR A 91 -2.40 -8.76 2.15
N VAL A 92 -3.24 -8.77 3.19
CA VAL A 92 -3.48 -9.95 4.03
C VAL A 92 -4.16 -11.08 3.25
N GLY A 93 -5.17 -10.76 2.42
CA GLY A 93 -5.90 -11.74 1.63
C GLY A 93 -5.01 -12.46 0.61
N LEU A 94 -4.13 -11.73 -0.09
CA LEU A 94 -3.15 -12.30 -1.01
C LEU A 94 -2.18 -13.23 -0.28
N CYS A 95 -1.71 -12.80 0.88
CA CYS A 95 -0.83 -13.59 1.71
C CYS A 95 -1.47 -14.90 2.17
N GLN A 96 -2.73 -14.85 2.61
CA GLN A 96 -3.50 -16.07 2.89
C GLN A 96 -3.67 -16.95 1.63
N ALA A 97 -3.88 -16.36 0.45
CA ALA A 97 -3.97 -17.12 -0.80
C ALA A 97 -2.67 -17.85 -1.14
N LEU A 98 -1.54 -17.14 -1.08
CA LEU A 98 -0.20 -17.67 -1.35
C LEU A 98 0.15 -18.82 -0.40
N GLY A 99 -0.02 -18.60 0.91
CA GLY A 99 0.28 -19.60 1.93
C GLY A 99 -0.69 -20.78 1.92
N ALA A 100 -1.98 -20.52 2.12
CA ALA A 100 -2.96 -21.57 2.38
C ALA A 100 -3.41 -22.34 1.13
N PHE A 101 -3.37 -21.72 -0.05
CA PHE A 101 -3.98 -22.27 -1.27
C PHE A 101 -2.98 -22.53 -2.40
N LEU A 102 -1.82 -21.86 -2.40
CA LEU A 102 -0.80 -22.00 -3.46
C LEU A 102 0.52 -22.62 -2.97
N ASP A 103 0.57 -23.07 -1.70
CA ASP A 103 1.72 -23.72 -1.06
C ASP A 103 3.02 -22.89 -1.22
N LYS A 104 2.90 -21.56 -1.09
CA LYS A 104 4.03 -20.62 -1.13
C LYS A 104 4.40 -20.18 0.26
N LYS A 105 5.69 -20.11 0.54
CA LYS A 105 6.17 -19.53 1.80
C LYS A 105 5.96 -18.02 1.78
N THR A 106 5.20 -17.50 2.73
CA THR A 106 4.93 -16.07 2.87
C THR A 106 4.95 -15.65 4.34
N LEU A 107 5.22 -14.38 4.59
CA LEU A 107 5.44 -13.82 5.94
C LEU A 107 4.36 -12.89 6.44
N GLU A 108 3.25 -12.80 5.72
CA GLU A 108 2.03 -12.21 6.23
C GLU A 108 0.94 -13.27 6.07
N GLY A 109 0.05 -13.43 7.05
CA GLY A 109 -1.07 -14.37 6.96
C GLY A 109 -0.96 -15.66 7.78
N THR A 110 0.20 -16.01 8.37
CA THR A 110 0.28 -16.94 9.53
C THR A 110 1.53 -16.72 10.41
N PRO A 111 2.53 -15.95 9.96
CA PRO A 111 3.22 -14.88 10.74
C PRO A 111 2.88 -13.50 10.16
N VAL A 112 3.11 -12.39 10.88
CA VAL A 112 3.06 -11.02 10.33
C VAL A 112 4.16 -10.19 11.01
N LEU A 113 5.01 -9.51 10.23
CA LEU A 113 5.96 -8.53 10.76
C LEU A 113 5.35 -7.13 10.74
N VAL A 114 4.82 -6.69 11.88
CA VAL A 114 4.34 -5.30 12.05
C VAL A 114 5.48 -4.46 12.65
N HIS A 115 6.15 -3.64 11.84
CA HIS A 115 7.28 -2.85 12.30
C HIS A 115 7.39 -1.46 11.63
N ALA A 116 7.22 -0.42 12.46
CA ALA A 116 7.16 0.99 12.08
C ALA A 116 5.96 1.35 11.17
N GLY A 117 5.60 2.63 11.18
CA GLY A 117 4.49 3.17 10.39
C GLY A 117 4.59 4.68 10.26
N PRO A 118 5.55 5.22 9.48
CA PRO A 118 5.68 6.65 9.28
C PRO A 118 4.51 7.18 8.46
N PHE A 119 4.21 8.47 8.58
CA PHE A 119 3.21 9.08 7.70
C PHE A 119 3.62 8.96 6.23
N ALA A 120 2.64 8.84 5.34
CA ALA A 120 2.85 8.81 3.89
C ALA A 120 2.88 10.20 3.24
N ASN A 121 2.66 11.28 4.01
CA ASN A 121 2.73 12.66 3.53
C ASN A 121 4.15 13.25 3.69
N ILE A 122 4.58 13.52 4.91
CA ILE A 122 5.88 14.11 5.27
C ILE A 122 7.00 13.08 5.43
N ALA A 123 6.67 11.81 5.22
CA ALA A 123 7.63 10.70 5.14
C ALA A 123 7.15 9.69 4.08
N HIS A 124 7.84 8.56 3.97
CA HIS A 124 7.65 7.61 2.87
C HIS A 124 6.46 6.66 3.03
N GLY A 125 5.85 6.55 4.21
CA GLY A 125 4.62 5.75 4.38
C GLY A 125 4.77 4.25 4.20
N ASN A 126 5.90 3.66 4.59
CA ASN A 126 6.19 2.22 4.43
C ASN A 126 6.67 1.61 5.75
N SER A 127 6.49 0.30 5.92
CA SER A 127 7.15 -0.49 6.97
C SER A 127 8.68 -0.40 6.88
N SER A 128 9.37 -0.84 7.94
CA SER A 128 10.84 -0.76 7.99
C SER A 128 11.54 -1.64 6.95
N ILE A 129 12.65 -1.13 6.43
CA ILE A 129 13.57 -1.89 5.56
C ILE A 129 14.05 -3.17 6.25
N VAL A 130 14.30 -3.11 7.56
CA VAL A 130 14.81 -4.24 8.33
C VAL A 130 13.80 -5.39 8.36
N ALA A 131 12.50 -5.10 8.54
CA ALA A 131 11.47 -6.12 8.52
C ALA A 131 11.41 -6.82 7.16
N ASP A 132 11.42 -6.07 6.06
CA ASP A 132 11.36 -6.69 4.73
C ASP A 132 12.63 -7.47 4.39
N LYS A 133 13.82 -7.00 4.81
CA LYS A 133 15.08 -7.73 4.62
C LYS A 133 15.07 -9.06 5.36
N ILE A 134 14.69 -9.06 6.64
CA ILE A 134 14.51 -10.30 7.41
C ILE A 134 13.49 -11.19 6.70
N ALA A 135 12.39 -10.59 6.25
CA ALA A 135 11.32 -11.33 5.64
C ALA A 135 11.75 -12.04 4.35
N LEU A 136 12.43 -11.33 3.46
CA LEU A 136 12.88 -11.85 2.17
C LEU A 136 13.83 -13.03 2.34
N LYS A 137 14.72 -12.95 3.34
CA LYS A 137 15.63 -14.04 3.71
C LYS A 137 14.89 -15.24 4.28
N LEU A 138 13.94 -15.01 5.18
CA LEU A 138 13.19 -16.08 5.83
C LEU A 138 12.28 -16.82 4.85
N VAL A 139 11.61 -16.14 3.91
CA VAL A 139 10.83 -16.85 2.87
C VAL A 139 11.73 -17.56 1.87
N GLY A 140 12.90 -17.01 1.58
CA GLY A 140 13.88 -17.58 0.65
C GLY A 140 13.36 -17.73 -0.78
N PRO A 141 14.12 -18.42 -1.65
CA PRO A 141 13.79 -18.54 -3.07
C PRO A 141 12.43 -19.20 -3.32
N GLY A 142 11.62 -18.59 -4.19
CA GLY A 142 10.26 -19.05 -4.50
C GLY A 142 9.21 -18.68 -3.45
N GLY A 143 9.62 -18.11 -2.31
CA GLY A 143 8.74 -17.49 -1.33
C GLY A 143 8.37 -16.05 -1.70
N PHE A 144 7.42 -15.48 -0.96
CA PHE A 144 6.85 -14.15 -1.23
C PHE A 144 6.78 -13.30 0.03
N VAL A 145 7.37 -12.10 -0.05
CA VAL A 145 7.09 -11.00 0.86
C VAL A 145 6.13 -10.05 0.15
N VAL A 146 4.91 -9.99 0.65
CA VAL A 146 3.95 -8.95 0.30
C VAL A 146 4.12 -7.84 1.33
N THR A 147 4.20 -6.59 0.88
CA THR A 147 4.24 -5.40 1.73
C THR A 147 3.33 -4.35 1.13
N GLU A 148 3.11 -3.23 1.81
CA GLU A 148 2.27 -2.15 1.31
C GLU A 148 2.91 -0.77 1.46
N ALA A 149 2.37 0.17 0.70
CA ALA A 149 2.75 1.58 0.76
C ALA A 149 1.52 2.46 0.99
N GLY A 150 1.62 3.43 1.91
CA GLY A 150 0.51 4.30 2.33
C GLY A 150 -0.06 5.18 1.21
N PHE A 151 -1.34 5.58 1.32
CA PHE A 151 -2.08 6.32 0.27
C PHE A 151 -2.15 5.59 -1.09
N GLY A 152 -2.36 6.33 -2.18
CA GLY A 152 -2.34 5.82 -3.56
C GLY A 152 -0.93 5.61 -4.09
N ALA A 153 -0.82 4.98 -5.26
CA ALA A 153 0.46 4.67 -5.88
C ALA A 153 1.27 5.92 -6.30
N ASP A 154 0.61 7.06 -6.50
CA ASP A 154 1.22 8.37 -6.74
C ASP A 154 2.03 8.91 -5.57
N ILE A 155 1.77 8.42 -4.34
CA ILE A 155 2.50 8.84 -3.14
C ILE A 155 3.24 7.65 -2.53
N GLY A 156 2.52 6.62 -2.11
CA GLY A 156 3.10 5.49 -1.39
C GLY A 156 4.08 4.71 -2.25
N THR A 157 3.60 4.20 -3.39
CA THR A 157 4.42 3.39 -4.30
C THR A 157 5.55 4.21 -4.91
N GLU A 158 5.32 5.47 -5.27
CA GLU A 158 6.39 6.40 -5.69
C GLU A 158 7.52 6.48 -4.66
N LYS A 159 7.20 6.74 -3.39
CA LYS A 159 8.19 6.83 -2.30
C LYS A 159 8.79 5.48 -1.94
N PHE A 160 8.02 4.41 -2.04
CA PHE A 160 8.52 3.05 -1.91
C PHE A 160 9.63 2.78 -2.93
N MET A 161 9.44 3.16 -4.19
CA MET A 161 10.44 2.99 -5.25
C MET A 161 11.61 3.96 -5.07
N ASN A 162 11.36 5.28 -5.05
CA ASN A 162 12.43 6.29 -5.11
C ASN A 162 13.20 6.49 -3.79
N ILE A 163 12.63 6.08 -2.65
CA ILE A 163 13.26 6.23 -1.33
C ILE A 163 13.58 4.85 -0.75
N LYS A 164 12.57 4.01 -0.47
CA LYS A 164 12.78 2.75 0.27
C LYS A 164 13.60 1.74 -0.53
N CYS A 165 13.26 1.45 -1.78
CA CYS A 165 14.01 0.53 -2.65
C CYS A 165 15.41 1.07 -2.91
N ARG A 166 15.53 2.39 -3.15
CA ARG A 166 16.83 3.05 -3.35
C ARG A 166 17.77 2.88 -2.15
N TYR A 167 17.30 3.10 -0.92
CA TYR A 167 18.13 2.95 0.27
C TYR A 167 18.39 1.51 0.69
N SER A 168 17.39 0.64 0.49
CA SER A 168 17.50 -0.76 0.90
C SER A 168 18.29 -1.63 -0.07
N GLY A 169 18.34 -1.24 -1.35
CA GLY A 169 18.79 -2.07 -2.46
C GLY A 169 17.77 -3.15 -2.87
N LEU A 170 16.59 -3.19 -2.24
CA LEU A 170 15.56 -4.18 -2.54
C LEU A 170 14.88 -3.85 -3.87
N VAL A 171 14.60 -4.89 -4.64
CA VAL A 171 13.98 -4.79 -5.96
C VAL A 171 12.64 -5.52 -5.94
N PRO A 172 11.50 -4.82 -6.05
CA PRO A 172 10.21 -5.46 -6.19
C PRO A 172 10.05 -6.07 -7.58
N GLN A 173 9.50 -7.27 -7.68
CA GLN A 173 9.20 -7.92 -8.96
C GLN A 173 7.79 -7.60 -9.46
N CYS A 174 6.86 -7.32 -8.55
CA CYS A 174 5.48 -7.00 -8.86
C CYS A 174 4.98 -5.86 -7.97
N ALA A 175 4.16 -4.97 -8.54
CA ALA A 175 3.36 -4.00 -7.82
C ALA A 175 1.87 -4.30 -8.03
N ILE A 176 1.08 -4.21 -6.97
CA ILE A 176 -0.37 -4.38 -7.02
C ILE A 176 -1.03 -3.01 -6.89
N ILE A 177 -2.02 -2.73 -7.73
CA ILE A 177 -2.86 -1.52 -7.60
C ILE A 177 -4.26 -1.97 -7.24
N VAL A 178 -4.68 -1.64 -6.02
CA VAL A 178 -6.02 -1.95 -5.52
C VAL A 178 -7.01 -0.87 -5.94
N ALA A 179 -8.17 -1.29 -6.44
CA ALA A 179 -9.28 -0.43 -6.83
C ALA A 179 -10.63 -1.05 -6.41
N THR A 180 -11.65 -0.21 -6.29
CA THR A 180 -13.04 -0.63 -6.06
C THR A 180 -13.97 0.09 -7.04
N ILE A 181 -15.10 -0.52 -7.38
CA ILE A 181 -16.09 0.09 -8.28
C ILE A 181 -16.55 1.45 -7.76
N ARG A 182 -16.86 1.53 -6.46
CA ARG A 182 -17.38 2.76 -5.83
C ARG A 182 -16.35 3.90 -5.86
N ALA A 183 -15.09 3.61 -5.56
CA ALA A 183 -14.03 4.62 -5.63
C ALA A 183 -13.83 5.12 -7.07
N LEU A 184 -13.88 4.21 -8.06
CA LEU A 184 -13.80 4.60 -9.46
C LEU A 184 -15.01 5.44 -9.90
N LYS A 185 -16.24 5.11 -9.47
CA LYS A 185 -17.40 5.98 -9.72
C LYS A 185 -17.22 7.38 -9.17
N MET A 186 -16.64 7.52 -7.97
CA MET A 186 -16.32 8.84 -7.42
C MET A 186 -15.28 9.56 -8.28
N HIS A 187 -14.28 8.83 -8.77
CA HIS A 187 -13.32 9.38 -9.73
C HIS A 187 -13.92 9.76 -11.08
N GLY A 188 -15.02 9.12 -11.48
CA GLY A 188 -15.79 9.42 -12.68
C GLY A 188 -16.80 10.56 -12.54
N GLY A 189 -16.83 11.26 -11.40
CA GLY A 189 -17.75 12.38 -11.16
C GLY A 189 -18.99 12.01 -10.33
N GLY A 190 -18.95 10.90 -9.60
CA GLY A 190 -20.00 10.54 -8.65
C GLY A 190 -20.22 11.61 -7.55
N PRO A 191 -21.40 11.62 -6.90
CA PRO A 191 -21.76 12.62 -5.87
C PRO A 191 -20.80 12.64 -4.67
N GLU A 192 -20.62 13.79 -4.04
CA GLU A 192 -19.76 13.91 -2.86
C GLU A 192 -20.24 13.00 -1.70
N VAL A 193 -19.29 12.32 -1.05
CA VAL A 193 -19.55 11.46 0.11
C VAL A 193 -19.28 12.24 1.39
N VAL A 194 -20.30 12.38 2.23
CA VAL A 194 -20.22 13.09 3.52
C VAL A 194 -20.38 12.08 4.66
N ALA A 195 -19.43 12.08 5.59
CA ALA A 195 -19.48 11.21 6.77
C ALA A 195 -20.80 11.37 7.53
N GLY A 196 -21.43 10.25 7.88
CA GLY A 196 -22.71 10.21 8.58
C GLY A 196 -23.95 10.37 7.70
N LYS A 197 -23.82 10.64 6.39
CA LYS A 197 -24.94 10.60 5.45
C LYS A 197 -25.00 9.25 4.74
N PRO A 198 -26.21 8.74 4.40
CA PRO A 198 -26.34 7.57 3.55
C PRO A 198 -25.63 7.77 2.21
N LEU A 199 -25.05 6.69 1.67
CA LEU A 199 -24.42 6.72 0.35
C LEU A 199 -25.46 6.98 -0.73
N ASP A 200 -25.09 7.81 -1.72
CA ASP A 200 -25.91 8.04 -2.90
C ASP A 200 -26.14 6.73 -3.68
N ARG A 201 -27.31 6.61 -4.33
CA ARG A 201 -27.66 5.45 -5.14
C ARG A 201 -26.65 5.19 -6.25
N ALA A 202 -26.01 6.22 -6.80
CA ALA A 202 -24.95 6.08 -7.79
C ALA A 202 -23.85 5.09 -7.36
N TYR A 203 -23.56 4.98 -6.06
CA TYR A 203 -22.55 4.07 -5.51
C TYR A 203 -23.05 2.67 -5.18
N THR A 204 -24.36 2.45 -5.15
CA THR A 204 -24.99 1.18 -4.74
C THR A 204 -25.81 0.51 -5.85
N THR A 205 -26.01 1.20 -6.97
CA THR A 205 -26.60 0.66 -8.20
C THR A 205 -25.59 0.67 -9.34
N GLU A 206 -25.78 -0.23 -10.30
CA GLU A 206 -24.96 -0.30 -11.51
C GLU A 206 -24.90 1.06 -12.24
N ASN A 207 -23.69 1.50 -12.57
CA ASN A 207 -23.41 2.65 -13.42
C ASN A 207 -22.03 2.49 -14.08
N VAL A 208 -22.00 1.72 -15.17
CA VAL A 208 -20.77 1.44 -15.95
C VAL A 208 -20.11 2.73 -16.46
N ALA A 209 -20.90 3.71 -16.91
CA ALA A 209 -20.37 4.96 -17.45
C ALA A 209 -19.55 5.76 -16.43
N LEU A 210 -19.99 5.82 -15.16
CA LEU A 210 -19.20 6.45 -14.08
C LEU A 210 -17.93 5.66 -13.80
N VAL A 211 -17.97 4.34 -13.83
CA VAL A 211 -16.79 3.49 -13.62
C VAL A 211 -15.77 3.73 -14.74
N GLU A 212 -16.20 3.70 -15.99
CA GLU A 212 -15.36 3.95 -17.16
C GLU A 212 -14.74 5.36 -17.11
N ALA A 213 -15.54 6.38 -16.80
CA ALA A 213 -15.05 7.75 -16.63
C ALA A 213 -14.00 7.85 -15.51
N GLY A 214 -14.14 7.08 -14.43
CA GLY A 214 -13.19 7.02 -13.33
C GLY A 214 -11.92 6.22 -13.60
N CYS A 215 -11.95 5.29 -14.56
CA CYS A 215 -10.81 4.43 -14.89
C CYS A 215 -9.59 5.21 -15.39
N VAL A 216 -9.73 6.48 -15.78
CA VAL A 216 -8.59 7.36 -16.07
C VAL A 216 -7.65 7.52 -14.86
N ASN A 217 -8.18 7.46 -13.63
CA ASN A 217 -7.37 7.48 -12.40
C ASN A 217 -6.51 6.22 -12.29
N LEU A 218 -7.15 5.05 -12.42
CA LEU A 218 -6.48 3.74 -12.41
C LEU A 218 -5.44 3.64 -13.52
N ALA A 219 -5.77 4.05 -14.74
CA ALA A 219 -4.88 4.00 -15.89
C ALA A 219 -3.60 4.82 -15.66
N ARG A 220 -3.69 6.01 -15.03
CA ARG A 220 -2.50 6.79 -14.68
C ARG A 220 -1.65 6.09 -13.64
N HIS A 221 -2.25 5.51 -12.59
CA HIS A 221 -1.47 4.75 -11.59
C HIS A 221 -0.73 3.58 -12.24
N ILE A 222 -1.39 2.82 -13.12
CA ILE A 222 -0.76 1.72 -13.87
C ILE A 222 0.43 2.24 -14.69
N SER A 223 0.22 3.29 -15.48
CA SER A 223 1.27 3.88 -16.33
C SER A 223 2.47 4.35 -15.50
N ASN A 224 2.21 5.10 -14.41
CA ASN A 224 3.24 5.61 -13.52
C ASN A 224 4.03 4.47 -12.84
N THR A 225 3.35 3.44 -12.35
CA THR A 225 4.03 2.31 -11.70
C THR A 225 4.84 1.48 -12.69
N LYS A 226 4.35 1.29 -13.93
CA LYS A 226 5.11 0.60 -14.98
C LYS A 226 6.37 1.34 -15.40
N ALA A 227 6.41 2.67 -15.27
CA ALA A 227 7.60 3.46 -15.59
C ALA A 227 8.84 3.04 -14.76
N TYR A 228 8.63 2.40 -13.60
CA TYR A 228 9.70 1.83 -12.78
C TYR A 228 10.25 0.49 -13.31
N GLY A 229 9.69 -0.07 -14.38
CA GLY A 229 10.11 -1.36 -14.93
C GLY A 229 9.55 -2.58 -14.18
N VAL A 230 8.55 -2.39 -13.30
CA VAL A 230 7.90 -3.48 -12.56
C VAL A 230 6.60 -3.92 -13.23
N ASN A 231 6.28 -5.20 -13.11
CA ASN A 231 4.98 -5.71 -13.53
C ASN A 231 3.88 -5.18 -12.61
N VAL A 232 2.72 -4.85 -13.17
CA VAL A 232 1.58 -4.29 -12.43
C VAL A 232 0.39 -5.23 -12.52
N VAL A 233 -0.11 -5.71 -11.39
CA VAL A 233 -1.36 -6.48 -11.31
C VAL A 233 -2.43 -5.63 -10.64
N VAL A 234 -3.62 -5.54 -11.23
CA VAL A 234 -4.74 -4.81 -10.63
C VAL A 234 -5.59 -5.77 -9.80
N ALA A 235 -5.86 -5.40 -8.55
CA ALA A 235 -6.81 -6.10 -7.68
C ALA A 235 -8.09 -5.27 -7.56
N VAL A 236 -9.20 -5.79 -8.09
CA VAL A 236 -10.51 -5.17 -8.00
C VAL A 236 -11.24 -5.76 -6.80
N ASN A 237 -11.24 -5.05 -5.68
CA ASN A 237 -11.91 -5.49 -4.46
C ASN A 237 -13.43 -5.35 -4.64
N MET A 238 -14.12 -6.49 -4.64
CA MET A 238 -15.53 -6.59 -4.92
C MET A 238 -16.38 -6.25 -3.70
N PHE A 239 -17.42 -5.45 -3.90
CA PHE A 239 -18.52 -5.29 -2.97
C PHE A 239 -19.79 -6.00 -3.46
N SER A 240 -20.71 -6.28 -2.54
CA SER A 240 -21.99 -6.95 -2.84
C SER A 240 -22.89 -6.20 -3.83
N THR A 241 -22.67 -4.90 -4.01
CA THR A 241 -23.43 -4.02 -4.91
C THR A 241 -22.84 -3.94 -6.32
N ASP A 242 -21.65 -4.51 -6.53
CA ASP A 242 -20.92 -4.36 -7.78
C ASP A 242 -21.45 -5.36 -8.82
N SER A 243 -21.74 -4.86 -10.02
CA SER A 243 -22.20 -5.68 -11.14
C SER A 243 -21.03 -6.32 -11.91
N GLU A 244 -21.33 -7.41 -12.62
CA GLU A 244 -20.36 -8.02 -13.53
C GLU A 244 -19.94 -7.06 -14.66
N ALA A 245 -20.85 -6.21 -15.15
CA ALA A 245 -20.56 -5.23 -16.19
C ALA A 245 -19.54 -4.18 -15.73
N GLU A 246 -19.69 -3.67 -14.50
CA GLU A 246 -18.74 -2.72 -13.91
C GLU A 246 -17.38 -3.35 -13.64
N LEU A 247 -17.35 -4.57 -13.11
CA LEU A 247 -16.11 -5.32 -12.87
C LEU A 247 -15.35 -5.55 -14.18
N ASN A 248 -16.06 -5.92 -15.25
CA ASN A 248 -15.47 -6.11 -16.58
C ASN A 248 -14.95 -4.80 -17.18
N ALA A 249 -15.64 -3.68 -16.98
CA ALA A 249 -15.16 -2.36 -17.42
C ALA A 249 -13.80 -2.02 -16.79
N VAL A 250 -13.63 -2.27 -15.49
CA VAL A 250 -12.35 -2.03 -14.79
C VAL A 250 -11.26 -2.96 -15.31
N LYS A 251 -11.53 -4.26 -15.49
CA LYS A 251 -10.55 -5.22 -16.03
C LYS A 251 -10.08 -4.80 -17.41
N ASN A 252 -11.02 -4.44 -18.30
CA ASN A 252 -10.71 -4.01 -19.66
C ASN A 252 -9.86 -2.73 -19.65
N ALA A 253 -10.23 -1.73 -18.84
CA ALA A 253 -9.47 -0.49 -18.71
C ALA A 253 -8.05 -0.72 -18.14
N ALA A 254 -7.90 -1.61 -17.15
CA ALA A 254 -6.62 -1.97 -16.57
C ALA A 254 -5.67 -2.63 -17.59
N LEU A 255 -6.18 -3.61 -18.34
CA LEU A 255 -5.41 -4.28 -19.40
C LEU A 255 -5.07 -3.32 -20.54
N ALA A 256 -5.99 -2.45 -20.93
CA ALA A 256 -5.75 -1.40 -21.94
C ALA A 256 -4.68 -0.39 -21.49
N ALA A 257 -4.62 -0.06 -20.20
CA ALA A 257 -3.54 0.75 -19.61
C ALA A 257 -2.21 -0.02 -19.48
N GLY A 258 -2.21 -1.31 -19.80
CA GLY A 258 -1.04 -2.17 -19.86
C GLY A 258 -0.72 -2.90 -18.56
N ALA A 259 -1.66 -3.07 -17.64
CA ALA A 259 -1.49 -3.98 -16.51
C ALA A 259 -1.14 -5.39 -17.02
N PHE A 260 -0.30 -6.10 -16.27
CA PHE A 260 0.04 -7.50 -16.52
C PHE A 260 -1.20 -8.41 -16.38
N ASP A 261 -2.03 -8.13 -15.37
CA ASP A 261 -3.32 -8.79 -15.16
C ASP A 261 -4.26 -7.91 -14.34
N ALA A 262 -5.56 -8.24 -14.34
CA ALA A 262 -6.59 -7.58 -13.55
C ALA A 262 -7.59 -8.60 -12.98
N VAL A 263 -7.61 -8.73 -11.65
CA VAL A 263 -8.29 -9.81 -10.94
C VAL A 263 -9.35 -9.28 -9.98
N VAL A 264 -10.55 -9.84 -10.06
CA VAL A 264 -11.62 -9.57 -9.08
C VAL A 264 -11.33 -10.34 -7.80
N CYS A 265 -11.40 -9.64 -6.68
CA CYS A 265 -10.98 -10.13 -5.38
C CYS A 265 -12.17 -10.11 -4.40
N THR A 266 -12.40 -11.23 -3.71
CA THR A 266 -13.49 -11.39 -2.74
C THR A 266 -12.99 -11.81 -1.35
N HIS A 267 -11.71 -11.59 -1.07
CA HIS A 267 -11.06 -12.03 0.17
C HIS A 267 -11.60 -11.37 1.43
N HIS A 268 -12.24 -10.20 1.35
CA HIS A 268 -12.98 -9.62 2.47
C HIS A 268 -14.06 -10.59 2.99
N ALA A 269 -14.81 -11.23 2.08
CA ALA A 269 -15.87 -12.17 2.44
C ALA A 269 -15.39 -13.63 2.53
N HIS A 270 -14.33 -13.99 1.79
CA HIS A 270 -13.93 -15.40 1.61
C HIS A 270 -12.50 -15.73 2.09
N GLY A 271 -11.82 -14.79 2.77
CA GLY A 271 -10.42 -14.90 3.17
C GLY A 271 -9.50 -15.23 1.98
N GLY A 272 -8.41 -15.96 2.23
CA GLY A 272 -7.44 -16.34 1.20
C GLY A 272 -8.04 -17.01 -0.05
N LYS A 273 -9.16 -17.74 0.09
CA LYS A 273 -9.84 -18.35 -1.07
C LYS A 273 -10.29 -17.30 -2.08
N GLY A 274 -10.71 -16.14 -1.61
CA GLY A 274 -11.15 -15.01 -2.44
C GLY A 274 -10.02 -14.22 -3.10
N ALA A 275 -8.76 -14.61 -2.92
CA ALA A 275 -7.58 -14.00 -3.54
C ALA A 275 -6.66 -15.02 -4.25
N VAL A 276 -7.11 -16.25 -4.47
CA VAL A 276 -6.31 -17.30 -5.15
C VAL A 276 -5.89 -16.87 -6.55
N ASP A 277 -6.84 -16.35 -7.35
CA ASP A 277 -6.54 -15.89 -8.71
C ASP A 277 -5.56 -14.70 -8.70
N LEU A 278 -5.64 -13.85 -7.68
CA LEU A 278 -4.67 -12.77 -7.49
C LEU A 278 -3.29 -13.34 -7.18
N GLY A 279 -3.19 -14.34 -6.31
CA GLY A 279 -1.96 -15.06 -6.01
C GLY A 279 -1.32 -15.69 -7.24
N ILE A 280 -2.12 -16.31 -8.12
CA ILE A 280 -1.65 -16.89 -9.39
C ILE A 280 -1.15 -15.79 -10.34
N ALA A 281 -1.88 -14.68 -10.46
CA ALA A 281 -1.47 -13.55 -11.30
C ALA A 281 -0.16 -12.91 -10.81
N VAL A 282 -0.03 -12.70 -9.49
CA VAL A 282 1.17 -12.16 -8.85
C VAL A 282 2.36 -13.10 -9.00
N GLN A 283 2.18 -14.41 -8.81
CA GLN A 283 3.24 -15.38 -9.05
C GLN A 283 3.75 -15.30 -10.50
N ARG A 284 2.84 -15.31 -11.49
CA ARG A 284 3.22 -15.17 -12.90
C ARG A 284 3.93 -13.85 -13.16
N ALA A 285 3.47 -12.74 -12.58
CA ALA A 285 4.11 -11.45 -12.72
C ALA A 285 5.53 -11.44 -12.14
N CYS A 286 5.76 -12.07 -10.99
CA CYS A 286 7.08 -12.18 -10.37
C CYS A 286 8.04 -13.08 -11.13
N GLU A 287 7.55 -14.15 -11.76
CA GLU A 287 8.34 -15.07 -12.58
C GLU A 287 8.70 -14.49 -13.96
N ASN A 288 7.94 -13.51 -14.46
CA ASN A 288 8.11 -12.91 -15.80
C ASN A 288 8.60 -11.46 -15.75
N VAL A 289 9.66 -11.19 -14.96
CA VAL A 289 10.30 -9.86 -14.93
C VAL A 289 11.09 -9.64 -16.21
N THR A 290 10.74 -8.59 -16.96
CA THR A 290 11.34 -8.27 -18.26
C THR A 290 12.23 -7.04 -18.25
N GLN A 291 12.20 -6.25 -17.17
CA GLN A 291 12.96 -5.01 -17.05
C GLN A 291 13.57 -4.89 -15.65
N PRO A 292 14.75 -4.27 -15.51
CA PRO A 292 15.28 -3.92 -14.20
C PRO A 292 14.50 -2.74 -13.61
N LEU A 293 14.53 -2.61 -12.28
CA LEU A 293 14.00 -1.45 -11.57
C LEU A 293 14.69 -0.17 -12.07
N LYS A 294 13.89 0.81 -12.46
CA LYS A 294 14.33 2.15 -12.85
C LYS A 294 13.72 3.16 -11.89
N PHE A 295 14.52 4.10 -11.41
CA PHE A 295 14.00 5.19 -10.61
C PHE A 295 13.47 6.32 -11.51
N LEU A 296 12.50 7.08 -11.01
CA LEU A 296 11.87 8.17 -11.76
C LEU A 296 12.86 9.29 -12.11
N TYR A 297 13.90 9.44 -11.29
CA TYR A 297 14.95 10.43 -11.45
C TYR A 297 16.30 9.91 -10.88
N PRO A 298 17.45 10.37 -11.41
CA PRO A 298 18.75 10.15 -10.80
C PRO A 298 18.98 11.12 -9.63
N LEU A 299 19.98 10.87 -8.77
CA LEU A 299 20.22 11.68 -7.56
C LEU A 299 21.11 12.90 -7.77
N ASP A 300 21.89 12.92 -8.84
CA ASP A 300 22.91 13.92 -9.17
C ASP A 300 22.35 15.18 -9.86
N ILE A 301 21.07 15.17 -10.24
CA ILE A 301 20.35 16.35 -10.72
C ILE A 301 19.86 17.24 -9.56
N SER A 302 19.46 18.47 -9.88
CA SER A 302 19.03 19.46 -8.88
C SER A 302 17.79 19.02 -8.10
N ILE A 303 17.54 19.68 -6.96
CA ILE A 303 16.34 19.43 -6.14
C ILE A 303 15.09 19.73 -6.98
N GLU A 304 15.10 20.83 -7.71
CA GLU A 304 14.03 21.28 -8.59
C GLU A 304 13.72 20.27 -9.70
N GLU A 305 14.73 19.77 -10.42
CA GLU A 305 14.52 18.81 -11.50
C GLU A 305 13.91 17.48 -11.00
N LYS A 306 14.25 17.06 -9.76
CA LYS A 306 13.63 15.89 -9.12
C LYS A 306 12.17 16.14 -8.75
N ILE A 307 11.88 17.31 -8.19
CA ILE A 307 10.49 17.72 -7.90
C ILE A 307 9.67 17.74 -9.18
N GLU A 308 10.21 18.29 -10.26
CA GLU A 308 9.57 18.35 -11.57
C GLU A 308 9.36 16.96 -12.19
N ALA A 309 10.30 16.04 -12.03
CA ALA A 309 10.13 14.65 -12.48
C ALA A 309 8.94 13.97 -11.80
N ILE A 310 8.79 14.16 -10.49
CA ILE A 310 7.63 13.67 -9.73
C ILE A 310 6.36 14.41 -10.16
N ALA A 311 6.39 15.74 -10.30
CA ALA A 311 5.25 16.54 -10.71
C ALA A 311 4.70 16.15 -12.09
N ARG A 312 5.58 15.80 -13.05
CA ARG A 312 5.17 15.27 -14.36
C ARG A 312 4.40 13.96 -14.24
N SER A 313 4.80 13.07 -13.33
CA SER A 313 4.04 11.83 -13.06
C SER A 313 2.63 12.11 -12.51
N TYR A 314 2.43 13.25 -11.84
CA TYR A 314 1.11 13.69 -11.39
C TYR A 314 0.26 14.29 -12.52
N GLY A 315 0.86 14.59 -13.68
CA GLY A 315 0.21 15.30 -14.78
C GLY A 315 0.32 16.83 -14.69
N ALA A 316 1.20 17.36 -13.83
CA ALA A 316 1.47 18.79 -13.77
C ALA A 316 2.19 19.28 -15.04
N SER A 317 1.87 20.48 -15.51
CA SER A 317 2.56 21.13 -16.63
C SER A 317 3.82 21.88 -16.18
N ALA A 318 3.80 22.40 -14.95
CA ALA A 318 4.90 23.15 -14.35
C ALA A 318 4.87 23.04 -12.83
N VAL A 319 5.97 23.47 -12.20
CA VAL A 319 6.09 23.62 -10.74
C VAL A 319 6.35 25.09 -10.45
N GLU A 320 5.62 25.64 -9.48
CA GLU A 320 5.81 27.01 -9.01
C GLU A 320 6.41 26.97 -7.60
N TYR A 321 7.47 27.73 -7.36
CA TYR A 321 8.15 27.79 -6.07
C TYR A 321 7.92 29.13 -5.40
N SER A 322 7.47 29.10 -4.15
CA SER A 322 7.47 30.30 -3.31
C SER A 322 8.89 30.81 -3.04
N GLU A 323 9.01 32.08 -2.65
CA GLU A 323 10.31 32.65 -2.23
C GLU A 323 10.92 31.90 -1.05
N GLN A 324 10.08 31.38 -0.14
CA GLN A 324 10.54 30.56 0.97
C GLN A 324 11.10 29.22 0.48
N ALA A 325 10.42 28.55 -0.46
CA ALA A 325 10.87 27.29 -1.04
C ALA A 325 12.22 27.45 -1.75
N LYS A 326 12.38 28.50 -2.57
CA LYS A 326 13.64 28.81 -3.26
C LYS A 326 14.80 28.99 -2.27
N LYS A 327 14.59 29.76 -1.20
CA LYS A 327 15.60 29.96 -0.14
C LYS A 327 16.02 28.65 0.54
N GLN A 328 15.06 27.77 0.83
CA GLN A 328 15.35 26.47 1.43
C GLN A 328 16.13 25.57 0.47
N ILE A 329 15.73 25.51 -0.80
CA ILE A 329 16.42 24.72 -1.82
C ILE A 329 17.87 25.19 -2.00
N GLU A 330 18.09 26.50 -2.08
CA GLU A 330 19.43 27.08 -2.18
C GLU A 330 20.28 26.73 -0.94
N MET A 331 19.70 26.85 0.26
CA MET A 331 20.37 26.49 1.51
C MET A 331 20.77 25.01 1.54
N TYR A 332 19.86 24.10 1.23
CA TYR A 332 20.15 22.66 1.22
C TYR A 332 21.16 22.28 0.15
N SER A 333 21.15 22.97 -0.99
CA SER A 333 22.14 22.76 -2.04
C SER A 333 23.54 23.19 -1.60
N ARG A 334 23.68 24.37 -0.98
CA ARG A 334 24.95 24.83 -0.40
C ARG A 334 25.48 23.92 0.71
N GLN A 335 24.59 23.23 1.43
CA GLN A 335 24.95 22.26 2.47
C GLN A 335 25.31 20.87 1.92
N GLY A 336 25.23 20.66 0.60
CA GLY A 336 25.56 19.38 -0.02
C GLY A 336 24.43 18.33 0.04
N PHE A 337 23.20 18.73 0.37
CA PHE A 337 22.05 17.83 0.45
C PHE A 337 21.29 17.68 -0.86
N SER A 338 21.77 18.28 -1.96
CA SER A 338 21.18 18.12 -3.29
C SER A 338 21.12 16.67 -3.74
N GLY A 339 21.97 15.76 -3.23
CA GLY A 339 21.94 14.34 -3.57
C GLY A 339 20.79 13.53 -2.96
N LEU A 340 19.98 14.13 -2.06
CA LEU A 340 18.93 13.39 -1.35
C LEU A 340 17.67 13.16 -2.23
N PRO A 341 16.97 12.02 -2.08
CA PRO A 341 15.65 11.79 -2.66
C PRO A 341 14.60 12.83 -2.22
N ILE A 342 13.51 12.92 -2.99
CA ILE A 342 12.38 13.80 -2.75
C ILE A 342 11.19 13.01 -2.19
N CYS A 343 10.59 13.50 -1.11
CA CYS A 343 9.37 12.97 -0.49
C CYS A 343 8.26 14.03 -0.59
N MET A 344 7.46 14.00 -1.65
CA MET A 344 6.39 15.01 -1.85
C MET A 344 5.32 14.94 -0.77
N ALA A 345 5.11 16.05 -0.04
CA ALA A 345 4.03 16.19 0.93
C ALA A 345 2.85 16.94 0.30
N LYS A 346 1.90 16.17 -0.25
CA LYS A 346 0.68 16.67 -0.91
C LYS A 346 -0.58 16.03 -0.34
N THR A 347 -1.74 16.54 -0.72
CA THR A 347 -3.01 15.84 -0.47
C THR A 347 -3.00 14.47 -1.16
N GLN A 348 -3.50 13.45 -0.48
CA GLN A 348 -3.67 12.12 -1.01
C GLN A 348 -4.90 11.95 -1.90
N TYR A 349 -5.79 12.94 -1.96
CA TYR A 349 -7.13 12.78 -2.55
C TYR A 349 -7.24 13.16 -4.04
N SER A 350 -6.13 13.52 -4.67
CA SER A 350 -6.02 13.92 -6.07
C SER A 350 -4.59 13.69 -6.53
N PHE A 351 -4.32 13.57 -7.84
CA PHE A 351 -2.96 13.70 -8.35
C PHE A 351 -2.42 15.14 -8.18
N SER A 352 -3.29 16.14 -8.23
CA SER A 352 -2.92 17.54 -8.09
C SER A 352 -2.74 17.96 -6.62
N HIS A 353 -2.59 19.26 -6.39
CA HIS A 353 -2.58 19.86 -5.06
C HIS A 353 -3.99 20.11 -4.50
N ASN A 354 -5.03 19.96 -5.33
CA ASN A 354 -6.42 20.20 -4.98
C ASN A 354 -7.17 18.88 -4.73
N ALA A 355 -7.55 18.64 -3.48
CA ALA A 355 -8.22 17.41 -3.05
C ALA A 355 -9.58 17.15 -3.73
N ALA A 356 -10.23 18.20 -4.25
CA ALA A 356 -11.52 18.11 -4.92
C ALA A 356 -11.41 17.59 -6.37
N GLU A 357 -10.23 17.71 -7.00
CA GLU A 357 -10.03 17.26 -8.38
C GLU A 357 -9.92 15.74 -8.44
N LYS A 358 -10.98 15.08 -8.91
CA LYS A 358 -11.05 13.63 -9.07
C LYS A 358 -10.59 13.19 -10.48
N GLY A 359 -10.66 11.88 -10.75
CA GLY A 359 -10.09 11.30 -11.97
C GLY A 359 -8.57 11.47 -12.05
N ALA A 360 -8.10 11.99 -13.18
CA ALA A 360 -6.68 12.14 -13.50
C ALA A 360 -6.41 13.57 -14.03
N PRO A 361 -6.46 14.61 -13.17
CA PRO A 361 -6.31 16.01 -13.60
C PRO A 361 -4.94 16.23 -14.25
N SER A 362 -4.87 17.08 -15.28
CA SER A 362 -3.63 17.37 -16.02
C SER A 362 -3.52 18.84 -16.37
N GLY A 363 -2.29 19.30 -16.64
CA GLY A 363 -2.03 20.66 -17.08
C GLY A 363 -2.00 21.70 -15.97
N PHE A 364 -2.19 21.29 -14.71
CA PHE A 364 -2.13 22.16 -13.55
C PHE A 364 -0.69 22.54 -13.20
N ILE A 365 -0.52 23.69 -12.56
CA ILE A 365 0.75 24.11 -11.96
C ILE A 365 0.80 23.57 -10.53
N LEU A 366 1.90 22.92 -10.14
CA LEU A 366 2.07 22.38 -8.80
C LEU A 366 2.76 23.41 -7.89
N PRO A 367 2.08 23.98 -6.88
CA PRO A 367 2.66 25.00 -6.01
C PRO A 367 3.46 24.37 -4.87
N ILE A 368 4.74 24.71 -4.76
CA ILE A 368 5.65 24.36 -3.67
C ILE A 368 5.77 25.56 -2.73
N ARG A 369 5.18 25.43 -1.54
CA ARG A 369 5.11 26.53 -0.58
C ARG A 369 6.33 26.65 0.32
N ASP A 370 6.95 25.52 0.64
CA ASP A 370 8.11 25.41 1.50
C ASP A 370 8.84 24.11 1.13
N VAL A 371 10.12 24.02 1.47
CA VAL A 371 10.91 22.81 1.29
C VAL A 371 11.63 22.55 2.60
N ARG A 372 11.52 21.31 3.10
CA ARG A 372 12.15 20.91 4.35
C ARG A 372 13.00 19.68 4.13
N ALA A 373 13.91 19.40 5.05
CA ALA A 373 14.77 18.23 4.96
C ALA A 373 14.72 17.39 6.24
N SER A 374 14.63 16.09 6.08
CA SER A 374 14.78 15.09 7.13
C SER A 374 16.13 14.40 6.92
N ILE A 375 17.21 15.08 7.28
CA ILE A 375 18.59 14.63 6.98
C ILE A 375 18.88 13.26 7.57
N GLY A 376 18.48 13.00 8.81
CA GLY A 376 18.66 11.68 9.44
C GLY A 376 17.88 10.55 8.75
N ALA A 377 16.76 10.88 8.11
CA ALA A 377 15.97 9.92 7.33
C ALA A 377 16.42 9.84 5.86
N GLY A 378 17.27 10.77 5.40
CA GLY A 378 17.80 10.79 4.05
C GLY A 378 16.82 11.29 2.99
N PHE A 379 16.03 12.34 3.22
CA PHE A 379 15.24 12.93 2.12
C PHE A 379 14.90 14.39 2.36
N ILE A 380 14.60 15.08 1.25
CA ILE A 380 14.01 16.41 1.21
C ILE A 380 12.51 16.25 0.95
N TYR A 381 11.66 16.97 1.67
CA TYR A 381 10.21 16.91 1.52
C TYR A 381 9.62 18.31 1.22
N PRO A 382 9.24 18.55 -0.05
CA PRO A 382 8.51 19.75 -0.45
C PRO A 382 7.08 19.73 0.08
N LEU A 383 6.60 20.87 0.59
CA LEU A 383 5.21 21.06 1.01
C LEU A 383 4.39 21.60 -0.17
N VAL A 384 3.48 20.78 -0.67
CA VAL A 384 2.61 21.10 -1.79
C VAL A 384 1.30 21.70 -1.28
N GLY A 385 0.96 22.88 -1.77
CA GLY A 385 -0.29 23.57 -1.38
C GLY A 385 -0.41 23.80 0.13
N THR A 386 -1.64 23.82 0.66
CA THR A 386 -1.97 24.17 2.06
C THR A 386 -2.04 22.96 3.01
N MET A 387 -1.32 21.88 2.70
CA MET A 387 -1.45 20.59 3.38
C MET A 387 -1.09 20.66 4.88
N SER A 388 -1.95 20.10 5.76
CA SER A 388 -1.70 20.04 7.21
C SER A 388 -0.78 18.87 7.57
N THR A 389 0.32 19.16 8.26
CA THR A 389 1.26 18.14 8.74
C THR A 389 0.79 17.44 10.03
N MET A 390 -0.30 17.90 10.65
CA MET A 390 -0.84 17.35 11.89
C MET A 390 -2.37 17.26 11.80
N PRO A 391 -2.96 16.06 11.91
CA PRO A 391 -4.42 15.92 11.93
C PRO A 391 -4.97 16.46 13.26
N GLY A 392 -6.14 17.12 13.18
CA GLY A 392 -6.93 17.49 14.36
C GLY A 392 -7.94 16.40 14.73
N LEU A 393 -8.49 16.47 15.93
CA LEU A 393 -9.62 15.63 16.33
C LEU A 393 -10.92 16.15 15.66
N PRO A 394 -11.86 15.26 15.29
CA PRO A 394 -13.19 15.69 14.83
C PRO A 394 -13.99 16.31 15.99
N THR A 395 -15.10 16.97 15.70
CA THR A 395 -15.98 17.59 16.72
C THR A 395 -16.45 16.58 17.76
N ARG A 396 -16.69 15.33 17.35
CA ARG A 396 -16.96 14.19 18.24
C ARG A 396 -15.89 13.10 18.02
N PRO A 397 -14.76 13.15 18.76
CA PRO A 397 -13.73 12.12 18.72
C PRO A 397 -14.21 10.80 19.36
N CYS A 398 -13.72 9.68 18.84
CA CYS A 398 -14.13 8.34 19.28
C CYS A 398 -13.80 8.04 20.75
N PHE A 399 -12.84 8.73 21.37
CA PHE A 399 -12.47 8.47 22.78
C PHE A 399 -13.64 8.67 23.76
N TYR A 400 -14.68 9.42 23.37
CA TYR A 400 -15.90 9.54 24.17
C TYR A 400 -16.65 8.22 24.35
N ASP A 401 -16.48 7.30 23.40
CA ASP A 401 -17.18 6.01 23.37
C ASP A 401 -16.23 4.85 23.74
N ILE A 402 -14.94 5.12 24.00
CA ILE A 402 -13.96 4.11 24.41
C ILE A 402 -14.09 3.84 25.92
N ASP A 403 -14.28 2.57 26.27
CA ASP A 403 -14.36 2.12 27.67
C ASP A 403 -13.81 0.68 27.84
N VAL A 404 -13.78 0.17 29.07
CA VAL A 404 -13.43 -1.21 29.40
C VAL A 404 -14.53 -1.84 30.25
N ASP A 405 -15.07 -2.96 29.78
CA ASP A 405 -15.96 -3.80 30.58
C ASP A 405 -15.18 -4.34 31.79
N THR A 406 -15.56 -3.92 32.99
CA THR A 406 -14.85 -4.28 34.24
C THR A 406 -15.05 -5.73 34.68
N ALA A 407 -16.08 -6.41 34.18
CA ALA A 407 -16.32 -7.82 34.47
C ALA A 407 -15.52 -8.73 33.52
N THR A 408 -15.42 -8.35 32.23
CA THR A 408 -14.77 -9.20 31.21
C THR A 408 -13.36 -8.73 30.82
N GLY A 409 -12.99 -7.50 31.15
CA GLY A 409 -11.75 -6.85 30.72
C GLY A 409 -11.73 -6.48 29.23
N LYS A 410 -12.87 -6.59 28.52
CA LYS A 410 -12.96 -6.28 27.09
C LYS A 410 -13.01 -4.77 26.85
N VAL A 411 -12.26 -4.30 25.86
CA VAL A 411 -12.30 -2.90 25.40
C VAL A 411 -13.55 -2.70 24.53
N ILE A 412 -14.27 -1.61 24.77
CA ILE A 412 -15.49 -1.19 24.05
C ILE A 412 -15.17 0.09 23.27
N GLY A 413 -15.78 0.27 22.09
CA GLY A 413 -15.75 1.51 21.32
C GLY A 413 -14.43 1.86 20.62
N LEU A 414 -13.46 0.95 20.62
CA LEU A 414 -12.18 1.14 19.94
C LEU A 414 -12.25 0.89 18.42
N SER A 415 -13.12 -0.03 17.99
CA SER A 415 -13.26 -0.48 16.59
C SER A 415 -14.70 -0.77 16.24
#